data_AF-A0A6M0APB8-F1
#
_entry.id   AF-A0A6M0APB8-F1
#
_cell.length_a   1.000
_cell.length_b   1.000
_cell.length_c   1.000
_cell.angle_alpha   90.00
_cell.angle_beta   90.00
_cell.angle_gamma   90.00
#
_symmetry.space_group_name_H-M   'P 1'
#
loop_
_entity.id
_entity.type
_entity.pdbx_description
1 polymer ?
#
loop_
_entity_poly.entity_id
_entity_poly.type
_entity_poly.pdbx_seq_one_letter_code
_entity_poly.pdbx_strand_id
1 'polypeptide(L)'
;IYEDLLTTIWNRIMPTLGRVTVVSIMERSLALTAEKYPLIGYLESSAEGVSFEVFRQKVSPEQRLLIREALKELVTTLIDILAMLTGDILVRQLLKEIEGKKLI
;
A
#
# COMPACT_ATOMS: atom_id res chain seq x y z
N ILE A 1 -11.07 -3.32 -12.27
CA ILE A 1 -11.52 -3.32 -10.85
C ILE A 1 -10.35 -3.09 -9.91
N TYR A 2 -9.41 -4.04 -9.72
CA TYR A 2 -8.31 -3.85 -8.75
C TYR A 2 -7.30 -2.78 -9.18
N GLU A 3 -6.96 -2.73 -10.46
CA GLU A 3 -6.15 -1.64 -11.04
C GLU A 3 -6.82 -0.28 -10.78
N ASP A 4 -8.10 -0.12 -11.17
CA ASP A 4 -8.88 1.10 -10.91
C ASP A 4 -8.94 1.46 -9.42
N LEU A 5 -9.07 0.46 -8.54
CA LEU A 5 -9.12 0.66 -7.10
C LEU A 5 -7.78 1.16 -6.56
N LEU A 6 -6.66 0.56 -6.97
CA LEU A 6 -5.32 1.01 -6.58
C LEU A 6 -5.03 2.41 -7.10
N THR A 7 -5.38 2.71 -8.36
CA THR A 7 -5.29 4.06 -8.92
C THR A 7 -6.16 5.06 -8.14
N THR A 8 -7.36 4.66 -7.73
CA THR A 8 -8.26 5.50 -6.92
C THR A 8 -7.66 5.77 -5.54
N ILE A 9 -7.14 4.76 -4.86
CA ILE A 9 -6.47 4.91 -3.56
C ILE A 9 -5.28 5.84 -3.70
N TRP A 10 -4.40 5.57 -4.68
CA TRP A 10 -3.23 6.39 -4.99
C TRP A 10 -3.57 7.87 -5.14
N ASN A 11 -4.51 8.19 -6.03
CA ASN A 11 -4.93 9.56 -6.30
C ASN A 11 -5.55 10.26 -5.08
N ARG A 12 -6.19 9.51 -4.18
CA ARG A 12 -6.78 10.06 -2.95
C ARG A 12 -5.75 10.34 -1.87
N ILE A 13 -4.73 9.50 -1.72
CA ILE A 13 -3.71 9.66 -0.66
C ILE A 13 -2.57 10.61 -1.08
N MET A 14 -2.34 10.77 -2.40
CA MET A 14 -1.28 11.60 -2.96
C MET A 14 -1.27 13.06 -2.45
N PRO A 15 -2.40 13.79 -2.41
CA PRO A 15 -2.40 15.19 -1.96
C PRO A 15 -2.08 15.36 -0.47
N THR A 16 -2.35 14.33 0.35
CA THR A 16 -2.18 14.39 1.81
C THR A 16 -0.78 13.92 2.23
N LEU A 17 -0.32 12.80 1.68
CA LEU A 17 0.93 12.17 2.11
C LEU A 17 2.14 12.60 1.27
N GLY A 18 1.91 13.12 0.07
CA GLY A 18 2.96 13.51 -0.85
C GLY A 18 3.61 12.32 -1.58
N ARG A 19 4.24 12.62 -2.71
CA ARG A 19 4.76 11.63 -3.67
C ARG A 19 5.69 10.61 -3.05
N VAL A 20 6.71 11.07 -2.33
CA VAL A 20 7.74 10.18 -1.75
C VAL A 20 7.10 9.15 -0.82
N THR A 21 6.24 9.60 0.09
CA THR A 21 5.57 8.72 1.05
C THR A 21 4.62 7.74 0.38
N VAL A 22 3.84 8.18 -0.61
CA VAL A 22 2.92 7.29 -1.32
C VAL A 22 3.65 6.21 -2.11
N VAL A 23 4.73 6.57 -2.82
CA VAL A 23 5.57 5.61 -3.55
C VAL A 23 6.14 4.57 -2.56
N SER A 24 6.76 5.00 -1.46
CA SER A 24 7.35 4.08 -0.48
C SER A 24 6.33 3.16 0.20
N ILE A 25 5.12 3.67 0.49
CA ILE A 25 4.04 2.84 1.04
C ILE A 25 3.61 1.77 0.02
N MET A 26 3.48 2.14 -1.26
CA MET A 26 3.10 1.20 -2.30
C MET A 26 4.18 0.15 -2.56
N GLU A 27 5.44 0.55 -2.66
CA GLU A 27 6.59 -0.35 -2.78
C GLU A 27 6.64 -1.35 -1.61
N ARG A 28 6.43 -0.87 -0.38
CA ARG A 28 6.36 -1.74 0.80
C ARG A 28 5.18 -2.71 0.72
N SER A 29 4.01 -2.24 0.26
CA SER A 29 2.80 -3.08 0.11
C SER A 29 3.02 -4.19 -0.92
N LEU A 30 3.66 -3.85 -2.04
CA LEU A 30 4.03 -4.80 -3.09
C LEU A 30 5.03 -5.83 -2.57
N ALA A 31 6.10 -5.40 -1.90
CA ALA A 31 7.13 -6.27 -1.35
C ALA A 31 6.54 -7.29 -0.37
N LEU A 32 5.76 -6.83 0.62
CA LEU A 32 5.14 -7.70 1.63
C LEU A 32 4.14 -8.68 0.99
N THR A 33 3.36 -8.22 0.03
CA THR A 33 2.39 -9.10 -0.64
C THR A 33 3.09 -10.13 -1.53
N ALA A 34 4.21 -9.77 -2.16
CA ALA A 34 5.00 -10.66 -3.01
C ALA A 34 5.64 -11.82 -2.23
N GLU A 35 5.88 -11.68 -0.92
CA GLU A 35 6.33 -12.79 -0.07
C GLU A 35 5.35 -13.97 -0.07
N LYS A 36 4.05 -13.68 -0.15
CA LYS A 36 2.97 -14.69 -0.18
C LYS A 36 2.49 -15.00 -1.59
N TYR A 37 2.49 -14.00 -2.47
CA TYR A 37 2.03 -14.11 -3.85
C TYR A 37 3.11 -13.60 -4.82
N PRO A 38 4.08 -14.44 -5.23
CA PRO A 38 5.22 -14.00 -6.04
C PRO A 38 4.86 -13.27 -7.34
N LEU A 39 3.70 -13.57 -7.92
CA LEU A 39 3.17 -12.89 -9.11
C LEU A 39 2.92 -11.38 -8.92
N ILE A 40 2.77 -10.92 -7.68
CA ILE A 40 2.64 -9.48 -7.35
C ILE A 40 3.96 -8.75 -7.57
N GLY A 41 5.10 -9.44 -7.52
CA GLY A 41 6.39 -8.87 -7.87
C GLY A 41 6.53 -8.42 -9.32
N TYR A 42 5.57 -8.76 -10.19
CA TYR A 42 5.48 -8.24 -11.57
C TYR A 42 4.72 -6.91 -11.68
N LEU A 43 4.16 -6.40 -10.58
CA LEU A 43 3.64 -5.04 -10.51
C LEU A 43 4.78 -4.09 -10.18
N GLU A 44 4.82 -2.97 -10.88
CA GLU A 44 5.87 -1.97 -10.70
C GLU A 44 5.25 -0.70 -10.12
N SER A 45 5.85 -0.16 -9.06
CA SER A 45 5.46 1.13 -8.51
C SER A 45 6.38 2.21 -9.07
N SER A 46 5.80 3.30 -9.57
CA SER A 46 6.53 4.48 -10.02
C SER A 46 5.95 5.74 -9.38
N ALA A 47 6.53 6.90 -9.69
CA ALA A 47 6.03 8.18 -9.22
C ALA A 47 4.61 8.50 -9.73
N GLU A 48 4.14 7.81 -10.77
CA GLU A 48 2.90 8.02 -11.49
C GLU A 48 1.79 7.05 -11.04
N GLY A 49 2.15 5.96 -10.34
CA GLY A 49 1.21 4.96 -9.86
C GLY A 49 1.77 3.55 -9.93
N VAL A 50 0.86 2.57 -10.00
CA VAL A 50 1.20 1.15 -10.16
C VAL A 50 1.00 0.74 -11.61
N SER A 51 2.03 0.21 -12.24
CA SER A 51 1.98 -0.38 -13.57
C SER A 51 1.63 -1.86 -13.52
N PHE A 52 0.66 -2.24 -14.35
CA PHE A 52 0.20 -3.62 -14.55
C PHE A 52 0.74 -4.23 -15.86
N GLU A 53 1.63 -3.54 -16.57
CA GLU A 53 2.07 -3.96 -17.90
C GLU A 53 2.80 -5.31 -17.88
N VAL A 54 3.87 -5.42 -17.08
CA VAL A 54 4.64 -6.67 -16.93
C VAL A 54 3.78 -7.77 -16.32
N PHE A 55 2.97 -7.42 -15.31
CA PHE A 55 2.02 -8.32 -14.69
C PHE A 55 1.12 -9.02 -15.70
N ARG A 56 0.46 -8.26 -16.59
CA ARG A 56 -0.45 -8.80 -17.62
C ARG A 56 0.24 -9.72 -18.62
N GLN A 57 1.54 -9.52 -18.87
CA GLN A 57 2.32 -10.36 -19.79
C GLN A 57 2.77 -11.68 -19.14
N LYS A 58 2.93 -11.70 -17.81
CA LYS A 58 3.51 -12.84 -17.08
C LYS A 58 2.47 -13.77 -16.46
N VAL A 59 1.28 -13.27 -16.15
CA VAL A 59 0.24 -14.07 -15.48
C VAL A 59 -0.63 -14.82 -16.48
N SER A 60 -0.96 -16.08 -16.17
CA SER A 60 -1.84 -16.90 -17.00
C SER A 60 -3.32 -16.69 -16.62
N PRO A 61 -4.26 -16.65 -17.58
CA PRO A 61 -5.70 -16.61 -17.30
C PRO A 61 -6.19 -17.77 -16.41
N GLU A 62 -5.52 -18.92 -16.44
CA GLU A 62 -5.84 -20.09 -15.62
C GLU A 62 -5.66 -19.81 -14.11
N GLN A 63 -4.80 -18.84 -13.77
CA GLN A 63 -4.52 -18.41 -12.40
C GLN A 63 -5.52 -17.35 -11.90
N ARG A 64 -6.65 -17.14 -12.58
CA ARG A 64 -7.60 -16.05 -12.28
C ARG A 64 -7.99 -15.95 -10.81
N LEU A 65 -8.23 -17.09 -10.15
CA LEU A 65 -8.59 -17.11 -8.73
C LEU A 65 -7.42 -16.63 -7.86
N LEU A 66 -6.22 -17.16 -8.10
CA LEU A 66 -4.99 -16.77 -7.41
C LEU A 66 -4.65 -15.29 -7.62
N ILE A 67 -4.77 -14.80 -8.86
CA ILE A 67 -4.58 -13.38 -9.21
C ILE A 67 -5.55 -12.50 -8.41
N ARG A 68 -6.81 -12.90 -8.33
CA ARG A 68 -7.82 -12.16 -7.57
C ARG A 68 -7.48 -12.11 -6.08
N GLU A 69 -7.07 -13.22 -5.50
CA GLU A 69 -6.68 -13.28 -4.09
C GLU A 69 -5.43 -12.43 -3.81
N ALA A 70 -4.43 -12.53 -4.68
CA ALA A 70 -3.20 -11.75 -4.56
C ALA A 70 -3.45 -10.24 -4.64
N LEU A 71 -4.31 -9.78 -5.57
CA LEU A 71 -4.67 -8.37 -5.69
C LEU A 71 -5.54 -7.89 -4.53
N LYS A 72 -6.40 -8.75 -3.98
CA LYS A 72 -7.15 -8.46 -2.76
C LYS A 72 -6.22 -8.30 -1.56
N GLU A 73 -5.24 -9.20 -1.43
CA GLU A 73 -4.23 -9.13 -0.38
C GLU A 73 -3.44 -7.82 -0.49
N LEU A 74 -2.99 -7.45 -1.70
CA LEU A 74 -2.26 -6.20 -1.93
C LEU A 74 -3.02 -4.97 -1.42
N VAL A 75 -4.32 -4.88 -1.74
CA VAL A 75 -5.17 -3.78 -1.27
C VAL A 75 -5.32 -3.81 0.26
N THR A 76 -5.44 -5.00 0.85
CA THR A 76 -5.55 -5.16 2.30
C THR A 76 -4.27 -4.70 2.99
N THR A 77 -3.11 -5.19 2.54
CA THR A 77 -1.78 -4.80 3.03
C THR A 77 -1.55 -3.29 2.93
N LEU A 78 -1.97 -2.67 1.82
CA LEU A 78 -1.87 -1.23 1.63
C LEU A 78 -2.70 -0.46 2.66
N ILE A 79 -3.94 -0.88 2.89
CA ILE A 79 -4.83 -0.27 3.90
C ILE A 79 -4.25 -0.45 5.31
N ASP A 80 -3.71 -1.63 5.62
CA ASP A 80 -3.10 -1.92 6.92
C ASP A 80 -1.89 -1.02 7.19
N ILE A 81 -1.04 -0.79 6.18
CA ILE A 81 0.09 0.16 6.31
C ILE A 81 -0.41 1.58 6.55
N LEU A 82 -1.42 2.03 5.81
CA LEU A 82 -2.00 3.36 5.99
C LEU A 82 -2.60 3.53 7.41
N ALA A 83 -3.32 2.52 7.89
CA ALA A 83 -3.90 2.49 9.23
C ALA A 83 -2.80 2.51 10.31
N MET A 84 -1.74 1.70 10.14
CA MET A 84 -0.60 1.63 11.05
C MET A 84 0.10 2.98 11.17
N LEU A 85 0.41 3.66 10.05
CA LEU A 85 1.05 4.98 10.07
C LEU A 85 0.20 6.01 10.82
N THR A 86 -1.12 5.97 10.61
CA THR A 86 -2.05 6.87 11.30
C THR A 86 -2.07 6.59 12.81
N GLY A 87 -2.10 5.32 13.21
CA GLY A 87 -1.99 4.90 14.61
C GLY A 87 -0.69 5.37 15.25
N ASP A 88 0.44 5.23 14.56
CA ASP A 88 1.76 5.64 15.05
C ASP A 88 1.82 7.15 15.32
N ILE A 89 1.20 7.95 14.44
CA ILE A 89 1.08 9.41 14.61
C ILE A 89 0.27 9.74 15.87
N LEU A 90 -0.89 9.11 16.05
CA LEU A 90 -1.76 9.33 17.21
C LEU A 90 -1.05 8.95 18.52
N VAL A 91 -0.37 7.80 18.56
CA VAL A 91 0.39 7.35 19.74
C VAL A 91 1.50 8.33 20.09
N ARG A 92 2.26 8.81 19.09
CA ARG A 92 3.33 9.81 19.31
C ARG A 92 2.79 11.14 19.83
N GLN A 93 1.61 11.56 19.41
CA GLN A 93 0.96 12.77 19.95
C GLN A 93 0.53 12.57 21.40
N LEU A 94 -0.12 11.44 21.72
CA LEU A 94 -0.51 11.12 23.09
C LEU A 94 0.68 11.06 24.05
N LEU A 95 1.80 10.45 23.63
CA LEU A 95 3.02 10.41 24.44
C LEU A 95 3.52 11.82 24.76
N LYS A 96 3.54 12.73 23.78
CA LYS A 96 3.90 14.14 23.99
C LYS A 96 2.97 14.84 24.99
N GLU A 97 1.67 14.59 24.91
CA GLU A 97 0.70 15.17 25.86
C GLU A 97 0.89 14.64 27.28
N ILE A 98 1.14 13.34 27.44
CA ILE A 98 1.37 12.70 28.74
C ILE A 98 2.68 13.20 29.35
N GLU A 99 3.74 13.33 28.55
CA GLU A 99 5.02 13.90 28.99
C GLU A 99 4.88 15.39 29.34
N GLY A 100 4.14 16.16 28.54
CA GLY A 100 3.83 17.57 28.81
C GLY A 100 3.01 17.78 30.09
N LYS A 101 2.19 16.80 30.49
CA LYS A 101 1.41 16.83 31.74
C LYS A 101 2.21 16.49 33.00
N LYS A 102 3.45 15.96 32.89
CA LYS A 102 4.30 15.62 34.06
C LYS A 102 5.09 16.82 34.63
N LEU A 103 4.90 18.03 34.09
CA LEU A 103 5.63 19.24 34.50
C LEU A 103 4.78 20.30 35.22
N ILE A 104 3.60 19.93 35.75
CA ILE A 104 2.75 20.80 36.57
C ILE A 104 2.43 20.12 37.89
#